data_AF-A0A963I4E9-F1
#
_entry.id   AF-A0A963I4E9-F1
#
_cell.length_a   1.000
_cell.length_b   1.000
_cell.length_c   1.000
_cell.angle_alpha   90.00
_cell.angle_beta   90.00
_cell.angle_gamma   90.00
#
_symmetry.space_group_name_H-M   'P 1'
#
loop_
_entity.id
_entity.type
_entity.pdbx_description
1 polymer ?
#
loop_
_entity_poly.entity_id
_entity_poly.type
_entity_poly.pdbx_seq_one_letter_code
_entity_poly.pdbx_strand_id
1 'polypeptide(L)'
;STEGDQISFNAGGGYNFELAGMTLTPYGRMDYLKLEVDGFTEREAKEGMGLTVSDHDTESLQSAIGGRIAKTISTGAAVITPYAGIEWNHEFQNDESSIVAKYANDPFNVSFTIPTDTPDRDYFTLSLGASAVLPHGFAAFINLDTALGLADTNAYALTLGARMEF
;
A
#
# COMPACT_ATOMS: atom_id res chain seq x y z
N SER A 1 25.83 2.94 0.10
CA SER A 1 24.77 3.93 -0.10
C SER A 1 24.17 3.62 -1.44
N THR A 2 22.85 3.66 -1.55
CA THR A 2 22.11 3.54 -2.80
C THR A 2 21.15 4.72 -2.87
N GLU A 3 20.78 5.10 -4.07
CA GLU A 3 19.73 6.07 -4.38
C GLU A 3 18.61 5.33 -5.12
N GLY A 4 17.42 5.89 -5.14
CA GLY A 4 16.28 5.27 -5.82
C GLY A 4 15.23 6.30 -6.17
N ASP A 5 14.62 6.10 -7.33
CA ASP A 5 13.60 6.97 -7.90
C ASP A 5 12.27 6.21 -8.00
N GLN A 6 11.18 6.92 -7.69
CA GLN A 6 9.84 6.36 -7.73
C GLN A 6 8.89 7.28 -8.49
N ILE A 7 8.14 6.70 -9.43
CA ILE A 7 7.04 7.36 -10.12
C ILE A 7 5.75 6.59 -9.86
N SER A 8 4.69 7.30 -9.49
CA SER A 8 3.36 6.71 -9.35
C SER A 8 2.30 7.49 -10.12
N PHE A 9 1.33 6.76 -10.66
CA PHE A 9 0.14 7.30 -11.29
C PHE A 9 -1.10 6.59 -10.71
N ASN A 10 -2.09 7.36 -10.28
CA ASN A 10 -3.37 6.83 -9.81
C ASN A 10 -4.51 7.48 -10.60
N ALA A 11 -5.48 6.66 -10.99
CA ALA A 11 -6.75 7.12 -11.53
C ALA A 11 -7.89 6.33 -10.91
N GLY A 12 -8.97 7.00 -10.52
CA GLY A 12 -10.13 6.33 -9.94
C GLY A 12 -11.41 7.14 -10.05
N GLY A 13 -12.52 6.46 -9.83
CA GLY A 13 -13.86 7.06 -9.86
C GLY A 13 -14.85 6.25 -9.03
N GLY A 14 -15.90 6.92 -8.56
CA GLY A 14 -16.95 6.30 -7.77
C GLY A 14 -18.21 7.16 -7.74
N TYR A 15 -19.30 6.61 -7.19
CA TYR A 15 -20.58 7.29 -7.15
C TYR A 15 -21.27 7.06 -5.80
N ASN A 16 -21.92 8.09 -5.26
CA ASN A 16 -22.62 7.99 -3.98
C ASN A 16 -24.10 7.68 -4.20
N PHE A 17 -24.54 6.52 -3.72
CA PHE A 17 -25.95 6.14 -3.66
C PHE A 17 -26.49 6.33 -2.25
N GLU A 18 -27.52 7.14 -2.13
CA GLU A 18 -28.25 7.32 -0.86
C GLU A 18 -29.29 6.19 -0.71
N LEU A 19 -29.14 5.38 0.34
CA LEU A 19 -30.01 4.24 0.64
C LEU A 19 -30.38 4.24 2.14
N ALA A 20 -31.66 4.50 2.44
CA ALA A 20 -32.20 4.40 3.80
C ALA A 20 -31.40 5.18 4.88
N GLY A 21 -30.89 6.37 4.54
CA GLY A 21 -30.09 7.20 5.44
C GLY A 21 -28.64 6.72 5.62
N MET A 22 -28.17 5.88 4.72
CA MET A 22 -26.78 5.48 4.55
C MET A 22 -26.33 5.84 3.14
N THR A 23 -25.03 6.04 2.97
CA THR A 23 -24.41 6.27 1.65
C THR A 23 -23.63 5.01 1.28
N LEU A 24 -23.97 4.41 0.15
CA LEU A 24 -23.20 3.34 -0.50
C LEU A 24 -22.38 3.96 -1.64
N THR A 25 -21.07 3.78 -1.59
CA THR A 25 -20.12 4.30 -2.57
C THR A 25 -19.38 3.16 -3.24
N PRO A 26 -19.86 2.59 -4.36
CA PRO A 26 -19.03 1.79 -5.24
C PRO A 26 -18.00 2.67 -5.94
N TYR A 27 -16.82 2.10 -6.15
CA TYR A 27 -15.72 2.77 -6.82
C TYR A 27 -14.81 1.76 -7.52
N GLY A 28 -13.97 2.28 -8.42
CA GLY A 28 -12.85 1.56 -9.00
C GLY A 28 -11.64 2.47 -9.13
N ARG A 29 -10.45 1.89 -9.02
CA ARG A 29 -9.18 2.59 -9.20
C ARG A 29 -8.17 1.74 -9.97
N MET A 30 -7.19 2.42 -10.54
CA MET A 30 -6.02 1.86 -11.18
C MET A 30 -4.80 2.63 -10.69
N ASP A 31 -3.77 1.88 -10.32
CA ASP A 31 -2.55 2.36 -9.71
C ASP A 31 -1.38 1.79 -10.48
N TYR A 32 -0.53 2.66 -11.01
CA TYR A 32 0.76 2.29 -11.60
C TYR A 32 1.87 2.83 -10.72
N LEU A 33 2.87 1.98 -10.46
CA LEU A 33 4.06 2.29 -9.69
C LEU A 33 5.27 1.76 -10.44
N LYS A 34 6.27 2.61 -10.64
CA LYS A 34 7.60 2.19 -11.07
C LYS A 34 8.61 2.66 -10.03
N LEU A 35 9.40 1.72 -9.55
CA LEU A 35 10.49 1.93 -8.60
C LEU A 35 11.79 1.46 -9.24
N GLU A 36 12.81 2.30 -9.24
CA GLU A 36 14.16 1.98 -9.71
C GLU A 36 15.12 2.23 -8.53
N VAL A 37 15.91 1.21 -8.18
CA VAL A 37 16.89 1.28 -7.10
C VAL A 37 18.27 1.03 -7.67
N ASP A 38 19.20 1.97 -7.42
CA ASP A 38 20.56 1.88 -7.91
C ASP A 38 21.33 0.74 -7.25
N GLY A 39 22.19 0.08 -8.04
CA GLY A 39 23.11 -0.92 -7.53
C GLY A 39 24.05 -0.35 -6.47
N PHE A 40 24.42 -1.16 -5.48
CA PHE A 40 25.32 -0.75 -4.42
C PHE A 40 26.28 -1.85 -4.00
N THR A 41 27.44 -1.43 -3.49
CA THR A 41 28.38 -2.31 -2.82
C THR A 41 28.24 -2.17 -1.31
N GLU A 42 28.06 -3.29 -0.62
CA GLU A 42 28.03 -3.34 0.83
C GLU A 42 29.40 -2.94 1.42
N ARG A 43 29.37 -2.16 2.50
CA ARG A 43 30.58 -1.84 3.25
C ARG A 43 30.86 -2.98 4.24
N GLU A 44 32.03 -3.59 4.10
CA GLU A 44 32.43 -4.70 4.95
C GLU A 44 33.04 -4.22 6.28
N ALA A 45 32.72 -4.91 7.38
CA ALA A 45 33.44 -4.78 8.66
C ALA A 45 34.68 -5.70 8.76
N LYS A 46 34.74 -6.76 7.93
CA LYS A 46 35.86 -7.70 7.77
C LYS A 46 35.87 -8.25 6.33
N GLU A 47 37.07 -8.37 5.75
CA GLU A 47 37.28 -8.73 4.34
C GLU A 47 36.67 -10.09 3.94
N GLY A 48 35.92 -10.11 2.82
CA GLY A 48 35.64 -11.30 2.00
C GLY A 48 34.18 -11.66 1.75
N MET A 49 33.19 -10.90 2.26
CA MET A 49 31.76 -11.26 2.15
C MET A 49 30.84 -10.14 1.63
N GLY A 50 31.38 -8.97 1.33
CA GLY A 50 30.60 -7.84 0.84
C GLY A 50 30.05 -8.15 -0.54
N LEU A 51 28.79 -7.81 -0.73
CA LEU A 51 28.11 -7.98 -2.00
C LEU A 51 28.15 -6.70 -2.82
N THR A 52 28.32 -6.85 -4.13
CA THR A 52 27.91 -5.84 -5.10
C THR A 52 26.58 -6.29 -5.66
N VAL A 53 25.54 -5.54 -5.32
CA VAL A 53 24.17 -5.74 -5.79
C VAL A 53 23.97 -4.85 -7.02
N SER A 54 23.38 -5.43 -8.07
CA SER A 54 23.07 -4.69 -9.31
C SER A 54 21.87 -3.76 -9.09
N ASP A 55 21.65 -2.87 -10.04
CA ASP A 55 20.39 -2.15 -10.17
C ASP A 55 19.20 -3.12 -10.21
N HIS A 56 18.07 -2.68 -9.68
CA HIS A 56 16.84 -3.45 -9.69
C HIS A 56 15.63 -2.53 -9.88
N ASP A 57 14.76 -2.90 -10.83
CA ASP A 57 13.49 -2.25 -11.08
C ASP A 57 12.31 -3.11 -10.62
N THR A 58 11.27 -2.45 -10.14
CA THR A 58 9.99 -3.06 -9.81
C THR A 58 8.88 -2.22 -10.43
N GLU A 59 8.04 -2.86 -11.25
CA GLU A 59 6.84 -2.25 -11.82
C GLU A 59 5.60 -2.93 -11.23
N SER A 60 4.66 -2.13 -10.77
CA SER A 60 3.34 -2.54 -10.27
C SER A 60 2.23 -1.84 -11.04
N LEU A 61 1.24 -2.63 -11.48
CA LEU A 61 0.04 -2.13 -12.11
C LEU A 61 -1.15 -2.83 -11.46
N GLN A 62 -1.77 -2.16 -10.50
CA GLN A 62 -2.89 -2.68 -9.77
C GLN A 62 -4.21 -2.08 -10.27
N SER A 63 -5.25 -2.91 -10.36
CA SER A 63 -6.63 -2.43 -10.36
C SER A 63 -7.32 -2.81 -9.07
N ALA A 64 -8.28 -1.98 -8.67
CA ALA A 64 -9.13 -2.31 -7.54
C ALA A 64 -10.57 -1.93 -7.82
N ILE A 65 -11.49 -2.77 -7.34
CA ILE A 65 -12.93 -2.52 -7.37
C ILE A 65 -13.45 -2.70 -5.96
N GLY A 66 -14.15 -1.69 -5.45
CA GLY A 66 -14.57 -1.68 -4.07
C GLY A 66 -15.91 -1.02 -3.85
N GLY A 67 -16.38 -1.18 -2.62
CA GLY A 67 -17.58 -0.55 -2.11
C GLY A 67 -17.39 -0.13 -0.67
N ARG A 68 -17.83 1.08 -0.34
CA ARG A 68 -17.87 1.59 1.03
C ARG A 68 -19.30 1.93 1.41
N ILE A 69 -19.71 1.54 2.61
CA ILE A 69 -20.96 1.98 3.20
C ILE A 69 -20.66 2.87 4.40
N ALA A 70 -21.37 4.00 4.50
CA ALA A 70 -21.22 4.95 5.59
C ALA A 70 -22.59 5.41 6.09
N LYS A 71 -22.65 5.82 7.35
CA LYS A 71 -23.86 6.41 7.94
C LYS A 71 -23.49 7.63 8.75
N THR A 72 -24.09 8.78 8.44
CA THR A 72 -23.88 10.00 9.24
C THR A 72 -24.91 10.04 10.38
N ILE A 73 -24.42 10.19 11.60
CA ILE A 73 -25.19 10.22 12.83
C ILE A 73 -24.91 11.55 13.52
N SER A 74 -25.93 12.41 13.58
CA SER A 74 -25.85 13.67 14.32
C SER A 74 -26.28 13.46 15.76
N THR A 75 -25.39 13.79 16.69
CA THR A 75 -25.67 13.84 18.13
C THR A 75 -25.63 15.30 18.60
N GLY A 76 -26.09 15.58 19.82
CA GLY A 76 -25.98 16.93 20.39
C GLY A 76 -24.54 17.43 20.60
N ALA A 77 -23.55 16.52 20.55
CA ALA A 77 -22.15 16.83 20.86
C ALA A 77 -21.20 16.62 19.67
N ALA A 78 -21.60 15.91 18.62
CA ALA A 78 -20.76 15.60 17.46
C ALA A 78 -21.58 15.06 16.29
N VAL A 79 -21.04 15.22 15.08
CA VAL A 79 -21.48 14.48 13.89
C VAL A 79 -20.49 13.33 13.67
N ILE A 80 -20.97 12.10 13.77
CA ILE A 80 -20.15 10.89 13.67
C ILE A 80 -20.53 10.13 12.40
N THR A 81 -19.55 9.71 11.62
CA THR A 81 -19.74 8.93 10.40
C THR A 81 -18.94 7.62 10.52
N PRO A 82 -19.52 6.55 11.10
CA PRO A 82 -18.99 5.20 10.93
C PRO A 82 -19.07 4.75 9.48
N TYR A 83 -18.13 3.89 9.10
CA TYR A 83 -18.07 3.30 7.76
C TYR A 83 -17.38 1.94 7.77
N ALA A 84 -17.74 1.12 6.78
CA ALA A 84 -17.06 -0.13 6.47
C ALA A 84 -16.89 -0.25 4.96
N GLY A 85 -15.85 -0.96 4.52
CA GLY A 85 -15.57 -1.14 3.11
C GLY A 85 -14.93 -2.49 2.81
N ILE A 86 -15.08 -2.90 1.56
CA ILE A 86 -14.37 -4.03 0.97
C ILE A 86 -13.86 -3.60 -0.40
N GLU A 87 -12.67 -4.05 -0.73
CA GLU A 87 -12.03 -3.80 -2.01
C GLU A 87 -11.37 -5.09 -2.50
N TRP A 88 -11.68 -5.51 -3.72
CA TRP A 88 -10.91 -6.53 -4.42
C TRP A 88 -9.80 -5.84 -5.19
N ASN A 89 -8.58 -6.35 -5.04
CA ASN A 89 -7.37 -5.85 -5.65
C ASN A 89 -6.80 -6.93 -6.57
N HIS A 90 -6.39 -6.52 -7.78
CA HIS A 90 -5.72 -7.37 -8.75
C HIS A 90 -4.43 -6.70 -9.24
N GLU A 91 -3.31 -7.41 -9.10
CA GLU A 91 -1.98 -7.00 -9.56
C GLU A 91 -1.67 -7.63 -10.93
N PHE A 92 -1.51 -6.77 -11.94
CA PHE A 92 -1.21 -7.18 -13.31
C PHE A 92 0.29 -7.35 -13.56
N GLN A 93 1.11 -6.57 -12.84
CA GLN A 93 2.56 -6.49 -13.04
C GLN A 93 3.23 -6.59 -11.68
N ASN A 94 3.81 -7.72 -11.33
CA ASN A 94 4.69 -7.87 -10.16
C ASN A 94 5.32 -9.27 -10.24
N ASP A 95 5.81 -9.62 -11.42
CA ASP A 95 6.41 -10.94 -11.63
C ASP A 95 7.73 -11.01 -10.86
N GLU A 96 8.12 -12.23 -10.45
CA GLU A 96 9.29 -12.54 -9.62
C GLU A 96 10.49 -11.63 -9.94
N SER A 97 10.78 -10.69 -9.04
CA SER A 97 11.75 -9.63 -9.29
C SER A 97 13.11 -10.07 -8.73
N SER A 98 13.88 -10.79 -9.53
CA SER A 98 15.10 -11.40 -9.00
C SER A 98 16.22 -10.37 -8.80
N ILE A 99 16.83 -10.35 -7.62
CA ILE A 99 17.97 -9.47 -7.31
C ILE A 99 19.26 -10.15 -7.77
N VAL A 100 20.03 -9.52 -8.65
CA VAL A 100 21.32 -10.05 -9.12
C VAL A 100 22.44 -9.47 -8.27
N ALA A 101 23.19 -10.35 -7.60
CA ALA A 101 24.31 -9.98 -6.74
C ALA A 101 25.59 -10.75 -7.10
N LYS A 102 26.73 -10.21 -6.69
CA LYS A 102 28.03 -10.89 -6.75
C LYS A 102 28.87 -10.53 -5.53
N TYR A 103 29.83 -11.36 -5.17
CA TYR A 103 30.81 -11.00 -4.14
C TYR A 103 31.76 -9.92 -4.66
N ALA A 104 31.96 -8.85 -3.89
CA ALA A 104 32.77 -7.70 -4.24
C ALA A 104 34.25 -8.05 -4.46
N ASN A 105 34.73 -9.12 -3.81
CA ASN A 105 36.11 -9.59 -3.86
C ASN A 105 36.26 -10.96 -4.55
N ASP A 106 35.28 -11.41 -5.35
CA ASP A 106 35.38 -12.67 -6.10
C ASP A 106 36.26 -12.51 -7.36
N PRO A 107 37.43 -13.17 -7.43
CA PRO A 107 38.33 -13.11 -8.58
C PRO A 107 37.75 -13.78 -9.83
N PHE A 108 36.71 -14.61 -9.70
CA PHE A 108 36.04 -15.28 -10.81
C PHE A 108 34.83 -14.50 -11.34
N ASN A 109 34.43 -13.41 -10.67
CA ASN A 109 33.33 -12.52 -11.03
C ASN A 109 32.02 -13.27 -11.35
N VAL A 110 31.67 -14.24 -10.51
CA VAL A 110 30.45 -15.06 -10.65
C VAL A 110 29.28 -14.33 -10.01
N SER A 111 28.24 -14.05 -10.81
CA SER A 111 26.96 -13.52 -10.33
C SER A 111 26.03 -14.64 -9.90
N PHE A 112 25.20 -14.37 -8.90
CA PHE A 112 24.10 -15.23 -8.48
C PHE A 112 22.82 -14.41 -8.32
N THR A 113 21.69 -15.09 -8.48
CA THR A 113 20.36 -14.49 -8.43
C THR A 113 19.69 -14.86 -7.11
N ILE A 114 19.18 -13.85 -6.43
CA ILE A 114 18.36 -13.99 -5.22
C ILE A 114 16.90 -13.82 -5.67
N PRO A 115 16.10 -14.90 -5.71
CA PRO A 115 14.68 -14.78 -6.04
C PRO A 115 13.95 -13.98 -4.96
N THR A 116 13.02 -13.12 -5.36
CA THR A 116 12.07 -12.47 -4.45
C THR A 116 10.74 -13.20 -4.50
N ASP A 117 9.94 -13.12 -3.43
CA ASP A 117 8.62 -13.76 -3.43
C ASP A 117 7.73 -13.10 -4.50
N THR A 118 6.95 -13.92 -5.20
CA THR A 118 5.94 -13.44 -6.13
C THR A 118 4.74 -12.94 -5.32
N PRO A 119 4.36 -11.66 -5.41
CA PRO A 119 3.21 -11.16 -4.67
C PRO A 119 1.92 -11.82 -5.15
N ASP A 120 1.00 -12.11 -4.21
CA ASP A 120 -0.30 -12.66 -4.58
C ASP A 120 -1.04 -11.70 -5.51
N ARG A 121 -1.42 -12.20 -6.68
CA ARG A 121 -2.05 -11.39 -7.74
C ARG A 121 -3.43 -10.87 -7.34
N ASP A 122 -4.12 -11.56 -6.43
CA ASP A 122 -5.50 -11.26 -6.06
C ASP A 122 -5.65 -11.28 -4.54
N TYR A 123 -6.16 -10.19 -3.98
CA TYR A 123 -6.46 -10.11 -2.55
C TYR A 123 -7.64 -9.19 -2.27
N PHE A 124 -8.17 -9.28 -1.06
CA PHE A 124 -9.23 -8.42 -0.57
C PHE A 124 -8.73 -7.54 0.56
N THR A 125 -9.06 -6.25 0.52
CA THR A 125 -8.87 -5.34 1.65
C THR A 125 -10.21 -5.11 2.33
N LEU A 126 -10.25 -5.28 3.64
CA LEU A 126 -11.38 -4.89 4.48
C LEU A 126 -11.00 -3.65 5.29
N SER A 127 -11.90 -2.68 5.33
CA SER A 127 -11.73 -1.44 6.07
C SER A 127 -12.88 -1.23 7.04
N LEU A 128 -12.58 -0.84 8.28
CA LEU A 128 -13.54 -0.43 9.29
C LEU A 128 -13.07 0.82 9.98
N GLY A 129 -13.91 1.85 10.03
CA GLY A 129 -13.51 3.11 10.64
C GLY A 129 -14.67 4.00 11.03
N ALA A 130 -14.31 5.11 11.66
CA ALA A 130 -15.25 6.18 11.97
C ALA A 130 -14.52 7.52 11.97
N SER A 131 -15.23 8.56 11.52
CA SER A 131 -14.81 9.95 11.68
C SER A 131 -15.82 10.72 12.52
N ALA A 132 -15.35 11.72 13.25
CA ALA A 132 -16.20 12.61 14.03
C ALA A 132 -15.81 14.06 13.80
N VAL A 133 -16.81 14.92 13.66
CA VAL A 133 -16.67 16.38 13.69
C VAL A 133 -17.33 16.88 14.97
N LEU A 134 -16.54 17.56 15.80
CA LEU A 134 -16.94 18.15 17.06
C LEU A 134 -17.19 19.66 16.89
N PRO A 135 -17.94 20.29 17.80
CA PRO A 135 -18.07 21.74 17.88
C PRO A 135 -16.70 22.43 17.94
N HIS A 136 -16.64 23.67 17.48
CA HIS A 136 -15.42 24.50 17.44
C HIS A 136 -14.35 23.99 16.45
N GLY A 137 -14.75 23.35 15.36
CA GLY A 137 -13.86 23.06 14.22
C GLY A 137 -12.87 21.90 14.44
N PHE A 138 -13.09 21.07 15.47
CA PHE A 138 -12.26 19.89 15.71
C PHE A 138 -12.82 18.68 14.97
N ALA A 139 -11.95 17.90 14.32
CA ALA A 139 -12.31 16.66 13.65
C ALA A 139 -11.28 15.57 13.98
N ALA A 140 -11.72 14.32 14.08
CA ALA A 140 -10.86 13.17 14.29
C ALA A 140 -11.36 11.94 13.54
N PHE A 141 -10.47 10.99 13.27
CA PHE A 141 -10.84 9.70 12.68
C PHE A 141 -9.95 8.56 13.19
N ILE A 142 -10.51 7.37 13.08
CA ILE A 142 -9.84 6.08 13.25
C ILE A 142 -10.21 5.17 12.07
N ASN A 143 -9.23 4.45 11.54
CA ASN A 143 -9.43 3.44 10.51
C ASN A 143 -8.58 2.21 10.79
N LEU A 144 -9.16 1.04 10.57
CA LEU A 144 -8.50 -0.25 10.63
C LEU A 144 -8.65 -0.93 9.27
N ASP A 145 -7.53 -1.32 8.67
CA ASP A 145 -7.48 -2.06 7.41
C ASP A 145 -6.82 -3.42 7.62
N THR A 146 -7.28 -4.41 6.88
CA THR A 146 -6.64 -5.72 6.81
C THR A 146 -6.75 -6.32 5.42
N ALA A 147 -5.69 -7.01 4.98
CA ALA A 147 -5.67 -7.74 3.72
C ALA A 147 -5.92 -9.23 3.96
N LEU A 148 -6.78 -9.83 3.13
CA LEU A 148 -7.14 -11.24 3.12
C LEU A 148 -6.83 -11.84 1.75
N GLY A 149 -6.46 -13.13 1.73
CA GLY A 149 -6.14 -13.84 0.49
C GLY A 149 -4.67 -13.75 0.09
N LEU A 150 -3.84 -13.07 0.89
CA LEU A 150 -2.40 -13.15 0.80
C LEU A 150 -1.93 -14.47 1.43
N ALA A 151 -1.12 -15.26 0.72
CA ALA A 151 -0.68 -16.60 1.14
C ALA A 151 0.33 -16.54 2.28
N ASP A 152 1.30 -15.61 2.17
CA ASP A 152 2.47 -15.56 3.06
C ASP A 152 2.49 -14.33 3.97
N THR A 153 1.53 -13.41 3.79
CA THR A 153 1.51 -12.11 4.48
C THR A 153 0.20 -11.87 5.21
N ASN A 154 0.27 -11.55 6.50
CA ASN A 154 -0.85 -11.00 7.25
C ASN A 154 -0.59 -9.51 7.51
N ALA A 155 -1.42 -8.64 6.94
CA ALA A 155 -1.30 -7.19 7.10
C ALA A 155 -2.47 -6.61 7.90
N TYR A 156 -2.13 -5.80 8.90
CA TYR A 156 -3.08 -5.00 9.69
C TYR A 156 -2.54 -3.58 9.80
N ALA A 157 -3.35 -2.59 9.46
CA ALA A 157 -2.99 -1.19 9.56
C ALA A 157 -4.00 -0.43 10.41
N LEU A 158 -3.53 0.25 11.45
CA LEU A 158 -4.33 1.18 12.26
C LEU A 158 -3.89 2.61 11.95
N THR A 159 -4.84 3.43 11.48
CA THR A 159 -4.60 4.85 11.20
C THR A 159 -5.45 5.71 12.10
N LEU A 160 -4.84 6.74 12.69
CA LEU A 160 -5.48 7.73 13.55
C LEU A 160 -5.11 9.12 13.05
N GLY A 161 -6.05 10.06 13.06
CA GLY A 161 -5.77 11.44 12.71
C GLY A 161 -6.74 12.43 13.35
N ALA A 162 -6.28 13.67 13.51
CA ALA A 162 -7.06 14.77 14.03
C ALA A 162 -6.72 16.08 13.32
N ARG A 163 -7.71 16.98 13.23
CA ARG A 163 -7.60 18.31 12.64
C ARG A 163 -8.33 19.32 13.52
N MET A 164 -7.78 20.53 13.62
CA MET A 164 -8.42 21.66 14.29
C MET A 164 -8.28 22.90 13.40
N GLU A 165 -9.36 23.63 13.22
CA GLU A 165 -9.36 24.92 12.52
C GLU A 165 -8.97 26.05 13.50
N PHE A 166 -8.19 27.02 13.03
CA PHE A 166 -7.68 28.17 13.79
C PHE A 166 -8.03 29.49 13.08
#